data_AF-A0A953MT51-F1
#
_entry.id   AF-A0A953MT51-F1
#
_cell.length_a   1.000
_cell.length_b   1.000
_cell.length_c   1.000
_cell.angle_alpha   90.00
_cell.angle_beta   90.00
_cell.angle_gamma   90.00
#
_symmetry.space_group_name_H-M   'P 1'
#
loop_
_entity.id
_entity.type
_entity.pdbx_description
1 polymer ?
#
loop_
_entity_poly.entity_id
_entity_poly.type
_entity_poly.pdbx_seq_one_letter_code
_entity_poly.pdbx_strand_id
1 'polypeptide(L)' 'AAARAMEKAFGKKTVFIREGGSIPIVATFTKKLKVPPVLMGLGLDSENLHSPNEHFDLKHFQLGILSSAYFLKEFSL' A
#
# COMPACT_ATOMS: atom_id res chain seq x y z
N ALA A 1 5.99 0.97 11.41
CA ALA A 1 6.78 0.91 10.17
C ALA A 1 6.02 1.51 8.98
N ALA A 2 5.00 0.84 8.42
CA ALA A 2 4.37 1.23 7.15
C ALA A 2 3.87 2.69 7.08
N ALA A 3 3.11 3.16 8.08
CA ALA A 3 2.62 4.55 8.08
C ALA A 3 3.75 5.59 8.08
N ARG A 4 4.86 5.34 8.79
CA ARG A 4 6.03 6.22 8.76
C ARG A 4 6.75 6.18 7.41
N ALA A 5 6.85 5.00 6.81
CA ALA A 5 7.45 4.83 5.49
C ALA A 5 6.66 5.55 4.38
N MET A 6 5.33 5.43 4.40
CA MET A 6 4.43 6.15 3.50
C MET A 6 4.52 7.66 3.73
N GLU A 7 4.45 8.13 4.97
CA GLU A 7 4.56 9.57 5.29
C GLU A 7 5.90 10.16 4.82
N LYS A 8 6.99 9.41 5.02
CA LYS A 8 8.33 9.81 4.56
C LYS A 8 8.44 9.87 3.04
N ALA A 9 7.84 8.93 2.31
CA ALA A 9 7.89 8.93 0.85
C ALA A 9 6.99 10.01 0.24
N PHE A 10 5.76 10.15 0.74
CA PHE A 10 4.75 11.03 0.15
C PHE A 10 4.74 12.45 0.74
N GLY A 11 5.49 12.71 1.83
CA GLY A 11 5.62 14.03 2.45
C GLY A 11 4.32 14.54 3.10
N LYS A 12 3.37 13.65 3.38
CA LYS A 12 2.06 13.95 3.96
C LYS A 12 1.70 12.84 4.96
N LYS A 13 0.93 13.22 5.98
CA LYS A 13 0.46 12.27 7.01
C LYS A 13 -0.32 11.12 6.35
N THR A 14 0.05 9.90 6.68
CA THR A 14 -0.63 8.70 6.14
C THR A 14 -2.04 8.59 6.72
N VAL A 15 -3.01 8.30 5.85
CA VAL A 15 -4.41 8.05 6.24
C VAL A 15 -4.68 6.55 6.28
N PHE A 16 -5.43 6.12 7.28
CA PHE A 16 -5.90 4.74 7.39
C PHE A 16 -7.31 4.66 6.79
N ILE A 17 -7.47 3.82 5.77
CA ILE A 17 -8.73 3.67 5.05
C ILE A 17 -9.18 2.21 5.06
N ARG A 18 -10.47 2.02 4.77
CA ARG A 18 -11.02 0.73 4.33
C ARG A 18 -11.20 0.79 2.82
N GLU A 19 -11.16 -0.37 2.17
CA GLU A 19 -11.35 -0.51 0.73
C GLU A 19 -12.57 -1.39 0.44
N GLY A 20 -13.19 -1.15 -0.71
CA GLY A 20 -14.30 -1.96 -1.24
C GLY A 20 -13.81 -3.17 -2.04
N GLY A 21 -12.56 -3.14 -2.51
CA GLY A 21 -11.91 -4.26 -3.19
C GLY A 21 -11.75 -5.51 -2.30
N SER A 22 -11.61 -6.67 -2.94
CA SER A 22 -11.45 -7.96 -2.25
C SER A 22 -10.09 -8.59 -2.55
N ILE A 23 -9.33 -8.91 -1.48
CA ILE A 23 -8.07 -9.69 -1.56
C ILE A 23 -8.21 -10.91 -0.63
N PRO A 24 -8.83 -12.03 -1.09
CA PRO A 24 -9.23 -13.13 -0.21
C PRO A 24 -8.10 -13.78 0.60
N ILE A 25 -6.87 -13.79 0.07
CA ILE A 25 -5.72 -14.39 0.75
C ILE A 25 -5.37 -13.69 2.08
N VAL A 26 -5.72 -12.41 2.25
CA VAL A 26 -5.49 -11.65 3.48
C VAL A 26 -6.16 -12.35 4.67
N ALA A 27 -7.43 -12.75 4.52
CA ALA A 27 -8.17 -13.45 5.57
C ALA A 27 -7.56 -14.82 5.89
N THR A 28 -7.08 -15.53 4.86
CA THR A 28 -6.38 -16.82 5.04
C THR A 28 -5.07 -16.64 5.80
N PHE A 29 -4.25 -15.65 5.46
CA PHE A 29 -3.00 -15.36 6.15
C PHE A 29 -3.22 -14.95 7.60
N THR A 30 -4.20 -14.09 7.88
CA THR A 30 -4.55 -13.75 9.27
C THR A 30 -4.92 -15.00 10.08
N LYS A 31 -5.74 -15.91 9.51
CA LYS A 31 -6.16 -17.14 10.20
C LYS A 31 -5.01 -18.15 10.38
N LYS A 32 -4.17 -18.34 9.37
CA LYS A 32 -3.14 -19.39 9.34
C LYS A 32 -1.85 -18.98 10.02
N LEU A 33 -1.38 -17.76 9.76
CA LEU A 33 -0.10 -17.25 10.26
C LEU A 33 -0.24 -16.53 11.60
N LYS A 34 -1.48 -16.16 11.98
CA LYS A 34 -1.79 -15.45 13.23
C LYS A 34 -1.01 -14.14 13.40
N VAL A 35 -0.70 -13.48 12.28
CA VAL A 35 -0.05 -12.16 12.24
C VAL A 35 -0.97 -11.14 11.57
N PRO A 36 -0.95 -9.86 12.00
CA PRO A 36 -1.74 -8.81 11.39
C PRO A 36 -1.18 -8.47 9.99
N PRO A 37 -1.99 -8.55 8.93
CA PRO A 37 -1.58 -8.11 7.60
C PRO A 37 -1.54 -6.57 7.53
N VAL A 38 -0.62 -6.04 6.74
CA VAL A 38 -0.57 -4.62 6.40
C VAL A 38 -0.69 -4.48 4.89
N LEU A 39 -1.65 -3.67 4.45
CA LEU A 39 -1.83 -3.31 3.04
C LEU A 39 -1.39 -1.86 2.86
N MET A 40 -0.50 -1.62 1.90
CA MET A 40 -0.02 -0.29 1.54
C MET A 40 -0.59 0.06 0.16
N GLY A 41 -1.52 1.02 0.11
CA GLY A 41 -2.10 1.50 -1.14
C GLY A 41 -1.16 2.45 -1.86
N LEU A 42 -0.93 2.20 -3.16
CA LEU A 42 -0.05 3.01 -4.00
C LEU A 42 -0.79 3.72 -5.14
N GLY A 43 -1.93 3.18 -5.58
CA GLY A 43 -2.70 3.71 -6.69
C GLY A 43 -3.61 4.88 -6.32
N LEU A 44 -4.16 5.51 -7.35
CA LEU A 44 -5.18 6.56 -7.27
C LEU A 44 -6.55 6.00 -7.66
N ASP A 45 -7.63 6.64 -7.20
CA ASP A 45 -9.01 6.26 -7.53
C ASP A 45 -9.34 6.43 -9.02
N SER A 46 -8.63 7.32 -9.72
CA SER A 46 -8.76 7.59 -11.15
C SER A 46 -8.13 6.53 -12.06
N GLU A 47 -7.41 5.54 -11.52
CA GLU A 47 -6.60 4.60 -12.31
C GLU A 47 -7.39 3.49 -12.98
N ASN A 48 -8.72 3.43 -12.79
CA ASN A 48 -9.63 2.58 -13.55
C ASN A 48 -9.24 1.09 -13.54
N LEU A 49 -8.82 0.55 -12.38
CA LEU A 49 -8.51 -0.87 -12.23
C LEU A 49 -9.64 -1.74 -12.81
N HIS A 50 -9.30 -2.63 -13.73
CA HIS A 50 -10.23 -3.51 -14.46
C HIS A 50 -11.20 -2.80 -15.42
N SER A 51 -10.90 -1.59 -15.86
CA SER A 51 -11.71 -0.80 -16.80
C SER A 51 -10.87 -0.22 -17.94
N PRO A 52 -11.48 0.25 -19.05
CA PRO A 52 -10.74 0.90 -20.13
C PRO A 52 -9.91 2.08 -19.64
N ASN A 53 -8.76 2.32 -20.28
CA ASN A 53 -7.79 3.33 -19.89
C ASN A 53 -7.28 3.17 -18.44
N GLU A 54 -7.17 1.91 -18.00
CA GLU A 54 -6.38 1.56 -16.80
C GLU A 54 -4.96 2.09 -16.96
N HIS A 55 -4.48 2.82 -15.97
CA HIS A 55 -3.16 3.44 -15.98
C HIS A 55 -2.59 3.49 -14.57
N PHE A 56 -1.34 3.93 -14.46
CA PHE A 56 -0.69 4.13 -13.17
C PHE A 56 0.08 5.45 -13.18
N ASP A 57 -0.10 6.29 -12.18
CA ASP A 57 0.61 7.56 -12.09
C ASP A 57 2.11 7.33 -11.87
N LEU A 58 2.95 7.93 -12.72
CA LEU A 58 4.41 7.69 -12.70
C LEU A 58 5.06 8.23 -11.42
N LYS A 59 4.53 9.29 -10.83
CA LYS A 59 5.04 9.81 -9.55
C LYS A 59 4.68 8.84 -8.43
N HIS A 60 3.46 8.31 -8.39
CA HIS A 60 3.05 7.26 -7.46
C HIS A 60 3.89 5.99 -7.63
N PHE A 61 4.32 5.65 -8.86
CA PHE A 61 5.22 4.52 -9.10
C PHE A 61 6.57 4.72 -8.41
N GLN A 62 7.19 5.89 -8.62
CA GLN A 62 8.47 6.25 -8.00
C GLN A 62 8.36 6.34 -6.47
N LEU A 63 7.32 6.97 -5.95
CA LEU A 63 7.08 7.07 -4.51
C LEU A 63 6.70 5.72 -3.88
N GLY A 64 6.06 4.83 -4.62
CA GLY A 64 5.78 3.44 -4.24
C GLY A 64 7.06 2.64 -4.03
N ILE A 65 8.05 2.80 -4.91
CA ILE A 65 9.38 2.19 -4.76
C ILE A 65 10.04 2.71 -3.47
N LEU A 66 10.05 4.03 -3.26
CA LEU A 66 10.66 4.64 -2.07
C LEU A 66 9.95 4.21 -0.77
N SER A 67 8.62 4.23 -0.74
CA SER A 67 7.84 3.80 0.43
C SER A 67 8.06 2.33 0.77
N SER A 68 8.19 1.47 -0.25
CA SER A 68 8.52 0.05 -0.06
C SER A 68 9.90 -0.14 0.55
N ALA A 69 10.91 0.57 0.03
CA ALA A 69 12.28 0.54 0.58
C ALA A 69 12.34 1.08 2.02
N TYR A 70 11.65 2.19 2.28
CA TYR A 70 11.53 2.73 3.64
C TYR A 70 10.77 1.80 4.57
N PHE A 71 9.75 1.10 4.11
CA PHE A 71 9.02 0.13 4.93
C PHE A 71 9.94 -1.00 5.38
N LEU A 72 10.70 -1.61 4.46
CA LEU A 72 11.65 -2.66 4.81
C LEU A 72 12.67 -2.18 5.84
N LYS A 73 13.22 -0.98 5.67
CA LYS A 73 14.14 -0.36 6.63
C LYS A 73 13.48 -0.12 8.00
N GLU A 74 12.28 0.45 8.02
CA GLU A 74 11.52 0.74 9.24
C GLU A 74 11.01 -0.51 9.96
N PHE A 75 10.92 -1.64 9.25
CA PHE A 75 10.44 -2.92 9.79
C PHE A 75 11.57 -3.82 10.28
N SER A 76 12.77 -3.68 9.70
CA SER A 76 13.97 -4.41 10.17
C SER A 76 14.60 -3.83 11.43
N LEU A 77 14.18 -2.62 11.84
CA LEU A 77 14.58 -1.96 13.08
C LEU A 77 13.64 -2.34 14.22
#